data_AF-A0A9D4PTU5-F1
#
_entry.id   AF-A0A9D4PTU5-F1
#
_cell.length_a   1.000
_cell.length_b   1.000
_cell.length_c   1.000
_cell.angle_alpha   90.00
_cell.angle_beta   90.00
_cell.angle_gamma   90.00
#
_symmetry.space_group_name_H-M   'P 1'
#
loop_
_entity.id
_entity.type
_entity.pdbx_description
1 polymer ?
#
loop_
_entity_poly.entity_id
_entity_poly.type
_entity_poly.pdbx_seq_one_letter_code
_entity_poly.pdbx_strand_id
1 'polypeptide(L)'
;MYCNTAACGAFARLLKTSVNRSVNPCDSFGTFVCSGWRRQNPYSVREYHYRVTLDYMSRLTDSVQIPPSGQNALQQVAAFYRSCTQLPTSGHDDIRLVKMWLVEAGVLWPVSPANPSVLDTLAYLALNLGWSSIVDIEVETTGRESAVISLTPSFSFFLINNLNLSTTDRRKVFNLLREAFQPNDDMIDHPLATFADIAHLQEDMVDDLTKASVHRHPGPLKEEALYPSPGEWNATIARHTPTGATVSFRSTHPLFVRTFARLWQEHGEGEAHLLVSWYAVRFAANFAHATLVNSDSGTEEEEQFHRNHFCIVPLYVALGDIVFASYSADVFPVRARQDVRTLVLSVRETFRLEIRYQRGSLFRLELRLPDFGDVFALNWRSAVRALQRTEKPPRRSLSPDTLYHARLFETMPKLRDFVLLPAALTFPMYDAGATTAADMFQE
;
A
#
# COMPACT_ATOMS: atom_id res chain seq x y z
N MET A 1 4.40 -8.82 -45.27
CA MET A 1 2.96 -8.50 -45.11
C MET A 1 2.85 -7.40 -44.06
N TYR A 2 2.15 -6.31 -44.34
CA TYR A 2 1.92 -5.24 -43.35
C TYR A 2 0.48 -5.30 -42.83
N CYS A 3 0.26 -4.98 -41.56
CA CYS A 3 -1.08 -4.95 -40.97
C CYS A 3 -1.82 -3.67 -41.40
N ASN A 4 -3.03 -3.80 -41.95
CA ASN A 4 -3.84 -2.67 -42.43
C ASN A 4 -5.18 -2.51 -41.68
N THR A 5 -5.29 -3.07 -40.47
CA THR A 5 -6.49 -2.88 -39.63
C THR A 5 -6.48 -1.50 -38.97
N ALA A 6 -7.66 -0.98 -38.62
CA ALA A 6 -7.77 0.30 -37.92
C ALA A 6 -6.98 0.32 -36.59
N ALA A 7 -6.98 -0.79 -35.86
CA ALA A 7 -6.20 -0.95 -34.63
C ALA A 7 -4.68 -0.84 -34.88
N CYS A 8 -4.16 -1.50 -35.93
CA CYS A 8 -2.76 -1.38 -36.32
C CYS A 8 -2.40 0.06 -36.72
N GLY A 9 -3.28 0.74 -37.46
CA GLY A 9 -3.09 2.15 -37.81
C GLY A 9 -3.05 3.08 -36.60
N ALA A 10 -3.95 2.87 -35.63
CA ALA A 10 -3.97 3.64 -34.38
C ALA A 10 -2.69 3.41 -33.55
N PHE A 11 -2.29 2.15 -33.37
CA PHE A 11 -1.08 1.81 -32.63
C PHE A 11 0.20 2.33 -33.32
N ALA A 12 0.29 2.22 -34.66
CA ALA A 12 1.42 2.75 -35.41
C ALA A 12 1.54 4.29 -35.29
N ARG A 13 0.40 5.01 -35.25
CA ARG A 13 0.41 6.45 -34.98
C ARG A 13 0.92 6.75 -33.58
N LEU A 14 0.43 6.04 -32.56
CA LEU A 14 0.88 6.19 -31.17
C LEU A 14 2.40 5.95 -31.05
N LEU A 15 2.92 4.89 -31.66
CA LEU A 15 4.37 4.62 -31.65
C LEU A 15 5.14 5.74 -32.37
N LYS A 16 4.66 6.18 -33.54
CA LYS A 16 5.30 7.23 -34.33
C LYS A 16 5.36 8.56 -33.57
N THR A 17 4.34 8.90 -32.81
CA THR A 17 4.32 10.14 -32.01
C THR A 17 5.13 10.02 -30.71
N SER A 18 5.27 8.81 -30.18
CA SER A 18 6.02 8.55 -28.94
C SER A 18 7.54 8.56 -29.13
N VAL A 19 8.02 8.11 -30.29
CA VAL A 19 9.44 7.98 -30.61
C VAL A 19 10.07 9.31 -31.05
N ASN A 20 11.26 9.61 -30.53
CA ASN A 20 12.10 10.71 -30.98
C ASN A 20 13.22 10.22 -31.88
N ARG A 21 13.01 10.33 -33.19
CA ARG A 21 13.95 9.85 -34.23
C ARG A 21 15.26 10.63 -34.31
N SER A 22 15.37 11.76 -33.61
CA SER A 22 16.62 12.54 -33.53
C SER A 22 17.62 11.97 -32.52
N VAL A 23 17.19 11.01 -31.69
CA VAL A 23 18.06 10.30 -30.75
C VAL A 23 18.42 8.95 -31.35
N ASN A 24 19.69 8.56 -31.30
CA ASN A 24 20.10 7.23 -31.73
C ASN A 24 19.65 6.20 -30.66
N PRO A 25 18.90 5.15 -31.03
CA PRO A 25 18.48 4.12 -30.08
C PRO A 25 19.66 3.37 -29.45
N CYS A 26 20.83 3.33 -30.11
CA CYS A 26 22.04 2.72 -29.54
C CYS A 26 22.70 3.57 -28.46
N ASP A 27 22.45 4.88 -28.43
CA ASP A 27 23.02 5.80 -27.44
C ASP A 27 22.08 5.94 -26.22
N SER A 28 20.77 6.03 -26.46
CA SER A 28 19.76 6.05 -25.40
C SER A 28 18.41 5.55 -25.90
N PHE A 29 18.18 4.23 -25.79
CA PHE A 29 16.92 3.63 -26.21
C PHE A 29 15.71 4.24 -25.48
N GLY A 30 15.82 4.49 -24.18
CA GLY A 30 14.75 5.09 -23.38
C GLY A 30 14.37 6.50 -23.86
N THR A 31 15.36 7.35 -24.16
CA THR A 31 15.09 8.69 -24.70
C THR A 31 14.51 8.59 -26.11
N PHE A 32 15.03 7.68 -26.94
CA PHE A 32 14.49 7.41 -28.27
C PHE A 32 13.02 7.00 -28.21
N VAL A 33 12.60 6.07 -27.35
CA VAL A 33 11.21 5.58 -27.33
C VAL A 33 10.23 6.47 -26.56
N CYS A 34 10.68 7.23 -25.56
CA CYS A 34 9.78 7.94 -24.64
C CYS A 34 9.75 9.46 -24.81
N SER A 35 10.78 10.11 -25.37
CA SER A 35 10.86 11.58 -25.36
C SER A 35 9.90 12.27 -26.34
N GLY A 36 9.38 11.56 -27.35
CA GLY A 36 8.24 12.06 -28.14
C GLY A 36 6.95 12.08 -27.32
N TRP A 37 6.69 11.00 -26.56
CA TRP A 37 5.52 10.89 -25.70
C TRP A 37 5.54 11.94 -24.59
N ARG A 38 6.66 12.11 -23.87
CA ARG A 38 6.81 13.10 -22.78
C ARG A 38 6.55 14.54 -23.24
N ARG A 39 6.88 14.88 -24.49
CA ARG A 39 6.59 16.22 -25.03
C ARG A 39 5.10 16.48 -25.24
N GLN A 40 4.30 15.44 -25.45
CA GLN A 40 2.86 15.53 -25.71
C GLN A 40 2.04 15.24 -24.45
N ASN A 41 2.65 14.65 -23.43
CA ASN A 41 1.99 14.22 -22.20
C ASN A 41 2.75 14.85 -21.04
N PRO A 42 2.25 15.98 -20.50
CA PRO A 42 2.90 16.65 -19.37
C PRO A 42 2.84 15.80 -18.09
N TYR A 43 1.90 14.85 -18.03
CA TYR A 43 1.70 13.96 -16.90
C TYR A 43 2.59 12.73 -16.98
N SER A 44 3.02 12.27 -15.82
CA SER A 44 3.64 10.96 -15.63
C SER A 44 2.67 9.81 -15.97
N VAL A 45 3.22 8.62 -16.25
CA VAL A 45 2.43 7.40 -16.47
C VAL A 45 1.53 7.09 -15.26
N ARG A 46 2.01 7.40 -14.04
CA ARG A 46 1.27 7.22 -12.79
C ARG A 46 0.04 8.12 -12.74
N GLU A 47 0.19 9.39 -13.07
CA GLU A 47 -0.95 10.33 -13.14
C GLU A 47 -1.95 9.93 -14.21
N TYR A 48 -1.48 9.43 -15.36
CA TYR A 48 -2.37 8.91 -16.39
C TYR A 48 -3.22 7.74 -15.90
N HIS A 49 -2.61 6.80 -15.16
CA HIS A 49 -3.34 5.69 -14.54
C HIS A 49 -4.43 6.20 -13.59
N TYR A 50 -4.11 7.18 -12.73
CA TYR A 50 -5.11 7.77 -11.84
C TYR A 50 -6.22 8.47 -12.62
N ARG A 51 -5.91 9.23 -13.67
CA ARG A 51 -6.93 9.88 -14.51
C ARG A 51 -7.88 8.88 -15.16
N VAL A 52 -7.38 7.73 -15.64
CA VAL A 52 -8.25 6.67 -16.19
C VAL A 52 -9.18 6.10 -15.12
N THR A 53 -8.65 5.82 -13.92
CA THR A 53 -9.49 5.36 -12.81
C THR A 53 -10.51 6.41 -12.40
N LEU A 54 -10.11 7.68 -12.29
CA LEU A 54 -10.97 8.80 -11.94
C LEU A 54 -12.14 8.95 -12.91
N ASP A 55 -11.85 8.88 -14.20
CA ASP A 55 -12.86 8.93 -15.25
C ASP A 55 -13.84 7.75 -15.14
N TYR A 56 -13.34 6.53 -14.90
CA TYR A 56 -14.20 5.38 -14.64
C TYR A 56 -15.07 5.58 -13.40
N MET A 57 -14.48 6.04 -12.28
CA MET A 57 -15.20 6.26 -11.02
C MET A 57 -16.27 7.34 -11.15
N SER A 58 -16.00 8.44 -11.87
CA SER A 58 -17.00 9.47 -12.16
C SER A 58 -18.18 8.91 -12.94
N ARG A 59 -17.90 8.19 -14.04
CA ARG A 59 -18.95 7.54 -14.86
C ARG A 59 -19.77 6.52 -14.06
N LEU A 60 -19.10 5.77 -13.19
CA LEU A 60 -19.76 4.83 -12.29
C LEU A 60 -20.72 5.56 -11.34
N THR A 61 -20.26 6.64 -10.71
CA THR A 61 -21.12 7.42 -9.80
C THR A 61 -22.26 8.12 -10.50
N ASP A 62 -22.09 8.53 -11.75
CA ASP A 62 -23.16 9.21 -12.51
C ASP A 62 -24.23 8.23 -13.01
N SER A 63 -23.85 6.97 -13.25
CA SER A 63 -24.74 5.94 -13.79
C SER A 63 -25.49 5.14 -12.72
N VAL A 64 -24.97 5.05 -11.49
CA VAL A 64 -25.53 4.24 -10.42
C VAL A 64 -26.52 5.05 -9.56
N GLN A 65 -27.76 4.56 -9.48
CA GLN A 65 -28.73 5.04 -8.50
C GLN A 65 -28.40 4.48 -7.11
N ILE A 66 -28.23 5.38 -6.14
CA ILE A 66 -27.85 5.04 -4.77
C ILE A 66 -29.08 5.19 -3.86
N PRO A 67 -29.73 4.09 -3.46
CA PRO A 67 -30.84 4.15 -2.51
C PRO A 67 -30.33 4.48 -1.09
N PRO A 68 -31.18 5.04 -0.22
CA PRO A 68 -30.81 5.35 1.16
C PRO A 68 -30.52 4.09 2.00
N SER A 69 -31.05 2.93 1.61
CA SER A 69 -30.83 1.65 2.27
C SER A 69 -30.84 0.49 1.27
N GLY A 70 -30.30 -0.68 1.67
CA GLY A 70 -30.28 -1.87 0.81
C GLY A 70 -29.32 -1.79 -0.38
N GLN A 71 -28.26 -0.98 -0.28
CA GLN A 71 -27.26 -0.81 -1.32
C GLN A 71 -26.51 -2.12 -1.58
N ASN A 72 -26.38 -2.50 -2.86
CA ASN A 72 -25.45 -3.54 -3.28
C ASN A 72 -23.99 -3.05 -3.21
N ALA A 73 -23.03 -3.96 -3.39
CA ALA A 73 -21.60 -3.66 -3.31
C ALA A 73 -21.16 -2.50 -4.24
N LEU A 74 -21.68 -2.44 -5.47
CA LEU A 74 -21.35 -1.38 -6.42
C LEU A 74 -21.96 -0.03 -6.03
N GLN A 75 -23.19 -0.05 -5.48
CA GLN A 75 -23.84 1.14 -4.94
C GLN A 75 -23.09 1.68 -3.70
N GLN A 76 -22.54 0.81 -2.86
CA GLN A 76 -21.69 1.21 -1.73
C GLN A 76 -20.39 1.87 -2.20
N VAL A 77 -19.73 1.32 -3.24
CA VAL A 77 -18.57 1.94 -3.89
C VAL A 77 -18.91 3.34 -4.42
N ALA A 78 -20.03 3.46 -5.14
CA ALA A 78 -20.48 4.73 -5.69
C ALA A 78 -20.84 5.74 -4.58
N ALA A 79 -21.50 5.29 -3.51
CA ALA A 79 -21.86 6.10 -2.36
C ALA A 79 -20.64 6.62 -1.61
N PHE A 80 -19.66 5.74 -1.36
CA PHE A 80 -18.40 6.10 -0.72
C PHE A 80 -17.65 7.16 -1.53
N TYR A 81 -17.45 6.90 -2.84
CA TYR A 81 -16.71 7.83 -3.68
C TYR A 81 -17.41 9.18 -3.78
N ARG A 82 -18.75 9.19 -3.96
CA ARG A 82 -19.55 10.41 -4.00
C ARG A 82 -19.51 11.18 -2.68
N SER A 83 -19.62 10.51 -1.54
CA SER A 83 -19.56 11.20 -0.25
C SER A 83 -18.19 11.83 -0.03
N CYS A 84 -17.11 11.15 -0.44
CA CYS A 84 -15.75 11.66 -0.32
C CYS A 84 -15.50 12.87 -1.22
N THR A 85 -15.90 12.82 -2.49
CA THR A 85 -15.66 13.93 -3.44
C THR A 85 -16.56 15.14 -3.21
N GLN A 86 -17.66 14.97 -2.47
CA GLN A 86 -18.60 16.03 -2.10
C GLN A 86 -18.38 16.59 -0.68
N LEU A 87 -17.33 16.16 0.03
CA LEU A 87 -17.02 16.74 1.34
C LEU A 87 -16.85 18.27 1.19
N PRO A 88 -17.60 19.07 1.97
CA PRO A 88 -17.56 20.52 1.83
C PRO A 88 -16.15 21.05 2.11
N THR A 89 -15.68 21.98 1.28
CA THR A 89 -14.37 22.62 1.43
C THR A 89 -14.28 23.60 2.60
N SER A 90 -15.38 23.84 3.32
CA SER A 90 -15.43 24.73 4.46
C SER A 90 -14.82 24.07 5.70
N GLY A 91 -13.49 24.15 5.82
CA GLY A 91 -12.63 23.38 6.74
C GLY A 91 -12.81 23.58 8.26
N HIS A 92 -13.95 24.07 8.74
CA HIS A 92 -14.23 24.17 10.18
C HIS A 92 -14.95 22.94 10.75
N ASP A 93 -15.85 22.30 10.00
CA ASP A 93 -16.54 21.09 10.49
C ASP A 93 -15.67 19.83 10.44
N ASP A 94 -14.70 19.78 9.53
CA ASP A 94 -13.86 18.59 9.28
C ASP A 94 -12.96 18.26 10.46
N ILE A 95 -12.33 19.27 11.06
CA ILE A 95 -11.43 19.09 12.21
C ILE A 95 -12.20 18.58 13.43
N ARG A 96 -13.45 19.05 13.62
CA ARG A 96 -14.31 18.57 14.70
C ARG A 96 -14.64 17.09 14.52
N LEU A 97 -14.98 16.66 13.31
CA LEU A 97 -15.23 15.25 12.99
C LEU A 97 -13.98 14.40 13.22
N VAL A 98 -12.80 14.89 12.83
CA VAL A 98 -11.53 14.22 13.11
C VAL A 98 -11.29 14.09 14.62
N LYS A 99 -11.51 15.14 15.40
CA LYS A 99 -11.39 15.10 16.88
C LYS A 99 -12.35 14.08 17.48
N MET A 100 -13.61 14.07 17.05
CA MET A 100 -14.60 13.09 17.51
C MET A 100 -14.19 11.66 17.17
N TRP A 101 -13.73 11.44 15.95
CA TRP A 101 -13.27 10.13 15.49
C TRP A 101 -12.02 9.66 16.25
N LEU A 102 -11.06 10.55 16.52
CA LEU A 102 -9.88 10.23 17.34
C LEU A 102 -10.28 9.77 18.74
N VAL A 103 -11.22 10.47 19.38
CA VAL A 103 -11.76 10.08 20.69
C VAL A 103 -12.45 8.72 20.64
N GLU A 104 -13.28 8.47 19.63
CA GLU A 104 -13.94 7.17 19.43
C GLU A 104 -12.94 6.03 19.20
N ALA A 105 -11.84 6.33 18.49
CA ALA A 105 -10.75 5.39 18.26
C ALA A 105 -9.82 5.18 19.48
N GLY A 106 -10.12 5.82 20.62
CA GLY A 106 -9.28 5.76 21.82
C GLY A 106 -8.00 6.58 21.72
N VAL A 107 -7.85 7.37 20.67
CA VAL A 107 -6.73 8.29 20.45
C VAL A 107 -7.09 9.63 21.08
N LEU A 108 -6.94 9.76 22.40
CA LEU A 108 -7.15 11.05 23.04
C LEU A 108 -5.95 11.96 22.74
N TRP A 109 -6.25 13.11 22.13
CA TRP A 109 -5.30 14.18 21.89
C TRP A 109 -5.74 15.46 22.63
N PRO A 110 -4.89 16.03 23.50
CA PRO A 110 -3.59 15.50 23.93
C PRO A 110 -3.73 14.21 24.76
N VAL A 111 -2.59 13.55 25.02
CA VAL A 111 -2.55 12.33 25.85
C VAL A 111 -3.12 12.60 27.23
N SER A 112 -4.08 11.77 27.63
CA SER A 112 -4.68 11.78 28.96
C SER A 112 -4.27 10.49 29.70
N PRO A 113 -4.12 10.51 31.04
CA PRO A 113 -3.93 9.28 31.82
C PRO A 113 -5.12 8.30 31.71
N ALA A 114 -6.25 8.74 31.16
CA ALA A 114 -7.38 7.87 30.82
C ALA A 114 -7.24 7.14 29.47
N ASN A 115 -6.12 7.31 28.76
CA ASN A 115 -5.92 6.68 27.46
C ASN A 115 -5.91 5.14 27.59
N PRO A 116 -6.55 4.42 26.64
CA PRO A 116 -6.33 2.98 26.49
C PRO A 116 -4.85 2.72 26.21
N SER A 117 -4.33 1.52 26.48
CA SER A 117 -2.92 1.21 26.16
C SER A 117 -2.60 1.56 24.71
N VAL A 118 -1.39 2.06 24.45
CA VAL A 118 -0.94 2.36 23.09
C VAL A 118 -1.03 1.11 22.22
N LEU A 119 -0.79 -0.07 22.80
CA LEU A 119 -0.90 -1.36 22.11
C LEU A 119 -2.34 -1.65 21.66
N ASP A 120 -3.33 -1.40 22.54
CA ASP A 120 -4.75 -1.51 22.19
C ASP A 120 -5.11 -0.51 21.09
N THR A 121 -4.59 0.71 21.18
CA THR A 121 -4.82 1.75 20.17
C THR A 121 -4.26 1.32 18.82
N LEU A 122 -3.03 0.81 18.76
CA LEU A 122 -2.40 0.29 17.54
C LEU A 122 -3.19 -0.87 16.95
N ALA A 123 -3.60 -1.83 17.78
CA ALA A 123 -4.35 -2.99 17.32
C ALA A 123 -5.75 -2.60 16.84
N TYR A 124 -6.44 -1.69 17.53
CA TYR A 124 -7.72 -1.16 17.08
C TYR A 124 -7.60 -0.45 15.73
N LEU A 125 -6.64 0.48 15.59
CA LEU A 125 -6.41 1.19 14.33
C LEU A 125 -6.11 0.18 13.20
N ALA A 126 -5.20 -0.77 13.41
CA ALA A 126 -4.81 -1.71 12.36
C ALA A 126 -5.92 -2.71 12.01
N LEU A 127 -6.55 -3.34 13.01
CA LEU A 127 -7.43 -4.49 12.79
C LEU A 127 -8.90 -4.10 12.62
N ASN A 128 -9.37 -3.07 13.31
CA ASN A 128 -10.76 -2.62 13.20
C ASN A 128 -10.92 -1.56 12.10
N LEU A 129 -9.91 -0.73 11.88
CA LEU A 129 -9.98 0.38 10.93
C LEU A 129 -9.11 0.17 9.68
N GLY A 130 -8.32 -0.91 9.62
CA GLY A 130 -7.44 -1.18 8.48
C GLY A 130 -6.28 -0.19 8.37
N TRP A 131 -5.89 0.45 9.47
CA TRP A 131 -4.92 1.53 9.47
C TRP A 131 -3.69 1.25 10.33
N SER A 132 -2.57 1.12 9.64
CA SER A 132 -1.25 0.94 10.22
C SER A 132 -0.50 2.28 10.36
N SER A 133 -0.21 2.69 11.59
CA SER A 133 0.48 3.95 11.90
C SER A 133 2.01 3.77 11.84
N ILE A 134 2.61 3.13 12.85
CA ILE A 134 4.06 2.88 12.96
C ILE A 134 4.38 1.42 12.61
N VAL A 135 3.55 0.50 13.09
CA VAL A 135 3.66 -0.93 12.83
C VAL A 135 2.43 -1.37 12.07
N ASP A 136 2.67 -2.13 11.01
CA ASP A 136 1.64 -2.86 10.29
C ASP A 136 1.37 -4.19 11.00
N ILE A 137 0.11 -4.43 11.30
CA ILE A 137 -0.36 -5.61 12.02
C ILE A 137 -1.29 -6.36 11.09
N GLU A 138 -0.77 -7.40 10.45
CA GLU A 138 -1.58 -8.25 9.58
C GLU A 138 -1.86 -9.58 10.28
N VAL A 139 -3.09 -10.07 10.17
CA VAL A 139 -3.49 -11.37 10.71
C VAL A 139 -3.64 -12.36 9.56
N GLU A 140 -2.65 -13.22 9.39
CA GLU A 140 -2.70 -14.33 8.43
C GLU A 140 -3.31 -15.56 9.12
N THR A 141 -4.48 -16.03 8.68
CA THR A 141 -5.02 -17.31 9.17
C THR A 141 -4.29 -18.48 8.52
N THR A 142 -3.52 -19.26 9.28
CA THR A 142 -2.77 -20.44 8.79
C THR A 142 -3.51 -21.76 8.97
N GLY A 143 -4.83 -21.71 9.05
CA GLY A 143 -5.70 -22.86 9.30
C GLY A 143 -6.96 -22.44 10.06
N ARG A 144 -7.69 -23.41 10.62
CA ARG A 144 -8.90 -23.13 11.42
C ARG A 144 -8.62 -22.58 12.82
N GLU A 145 -7.43 -22.84 13.38
CA GLU A 145 -7.15 -22.59 14.80
C GLU A 145 -5.89 -21.75 15.05
N SER A 146 -5.21 -21.31 13.98
CA SER A 146 -3.95 -20.56 14.10
C SER A 146 -3.97 -19.27 13.28
N ALA A 147 -3.57 -18.20 13.94
CA ALA A 147 -3.32 -16.90 13.35
C ALA A 147 -1.82 -16.59 13.45
N VAL A 148 -1.22 -16.12 12.36
CA VAL A 148 0.11 -15.55 12.34
C VAL A 148 -0.05 -14.04 12.29
N ILE A 149 0.43 -13.34 13.30
CA ILE A 149 0.52 -11.89 13.28
C ILE A 149 1.84 -11.51 12.63
N SER A 150 1.75 -10.83 11.50
CA SER A 150 2.88 -10.21 10.85
C SER A 150 3.05 -8.80 11.40
N LEU A 151 4.20 -8.51 12.01
CA LEU A 151 4.59 -7.17 12.41
C LEU A 151 5.61 -6.63 11.41
N THR A 152 5.24 -5.61 10.64
CA THR A 152 6.16 -4.98 9.68
C THR A 152 6.17 -3.46 9.88
N PRO A 153 7.20 -2.74 9.44
CA PRO A 153 7.15 -1.29 9.47
C PRO A 153 5.99 -0.82 8.62
N SER A 154 5.16 0.09 9.16
CA SER A 154 4.09 0.65 8.37
C SER A 154 4.66 1.44 7.20
N PHE A 155 3.97 1.36 6.09
CA PHE A 155 4.29 2.15 4.93
C PHE A 155 4.04 3.66 5.13
N SER A 156 3.02 4.00 5.92
CA SER A 156 2.71 5.37 6.32
C SER A 156 3.90 6.00 7.04
N PHE A 157 4.61 5.24 7.88
CA PHE A 157 5.82 5.66 8.56
C PHE A 157 6.89 6.10 7.54
N PHE A 158 7.20 5.27 6.55
CA PHE A 158 8.20 5.62 5.53
C PHE A 158 7.78 6.81 4.68
N LEU A 159 6.53 6.88 4.28
CA LEU A 159 6.05 8.01 3.47
C LEU A 159 6.16 9.33 4.22
N ILE A 160 5.72 9.34 5.47
CA ILE A 160 5.70 10.54 6.32
C ILE A 160 7.12 11.09 6.52
N ASN A 161 8.10 10.19 6.59
CA ASN A 161 9.49 10.50 6.87
C ASN A 161 10.33 10.75 5.60
N ASN A 162 10.01 10.08 4.48
CA ASN A 162 10.69 10.24 3.19
C ASN A 162 10.06 11.32 2.30
N LEU A 163 8.89 11.85 2.66
CA LEU A 163 8.44 13.13 2.13
C LEU A 163 9.47 14.16 2.60
N ASN A 164 10.45 14.41 1.74
CA ASN A 164 11.53 15.39 1.88
C ASN A 164 10.95 16.80 1.81
N LEU A 165 9.99 17.07 2.70
CA LEU A 165 9.36 18.35 2.85
C LEU A 165 10.45 19.31 3.28
N SER A 166 10.52 20.44 2.56
CA SER A 166 11.38 21.53 2.98
C SER A 166 11.08 21.85 4.45
N THR A 167 12.07 22.32 5.19
CA THR A 167 11.86 22.75 6.59
C THR A 167 10.72 23.77 6.70
N THR A 168 10.49 24.55 5.65
CA THR A 168 9.35 25.47 5.51
C THR A 168 8.01 24.74 5.40
N ASP A 169 7.88 23.73 4.54
CA ASP A 169 6.62 22.99 4.36
C ASP A 169 6.27 22.16 5.59
N ARG A 170 7.28 21.56 6.24
CA ARG A 170 7.10 20.91 7.55
C ARG A 170 6.50 21.88 8.56
N ARG A 171 7.03 23.09 8.64
CA ARG A 171 6.53 24.13 9.54
C ARG A 171 5.11 24.59 9.17
N LYS A 172 4.76 24.68 7.89
CA LYS A 172 3.40 25.01 7.44
C LYS A 172 2.39 23.95 7.89
N VAL A 173 2.64 22.69 7.57
CA VAL A 173 1.77 21.55 7.97
C VAL A 173 1.63 21.51 9.49
N PHE A 174 2.74 21.71 10.18
CA PHE A 174 2.77 21.75 11.63
C PHE A 174 1.93 22.91 12.21
N ASN A 175 2.05 24.11 11.66
CA ASN A 175 1.27 25.27 12.11
C ASN A 175 -0.23 25.07 11.85
N LEU A 176 -0.59 24.49 10.71
CA LEU A 176 -1.98 24.16 10.39
C LEU A 176 -2.54 23.11 11.35
N LEU A 177 -1.78 22.06 11.65
CA LEU A 177 -2.16 21.06 12.65
C LEU A 177 -2.28 21.68 14.04
N ARG A 178 -1.35 22.56 14.42
CA ARG A 178 -1.41 23.31 15.67
C ARG A 178 -2.68 24.14 15.75
N GLU A 179 -3.04 24.87 14.70
CA GLU A 179 -4.26 25.69 14.64
C GLU A 179 -5.53 24.84 14.66
N ALA A 180 -5.56 23.72 13.93
CA ALA A 180 -6.68 22.80 13.91
C ALA A 180 -6.91 22.14 15.28
N PHE A 181 -5.83 21.73 15.95
CA PHE A 181 -5.87 21.01 17.21
C PHE A 181 -5.65 21.91 18.42
N GLN A 182 -5.67 23.23 18.25
CA GLN A 182 -5.65 24.14 19.38
C GLN A 182 -6.83 23.81 20.31
N PRO A 183 -6.56 23.58 21.60
CA PRO A 183 -7.60 23.52 22.61
C PRO A 183 -8.33 24.87 22.62
N ASN A 184 -9.63 24.87 22.89
CA ASN A 184 -10.25 26.09 23.42
C ASN A 184 -9.40 26.57 24.62
N ASP A 185 -9.21 27.89 24.75
CA ASP A 185 -8.17 28.65 25.49
C ASP A 185 -7.64 28.18 26.88
N ASP A 186 -8.10 27.07 27.46
CA ASP A 186 -7.77 26.63 28.82
C ASP A 186 -6.58 25.66 28.93
N MET A 187 -5.88 25.35 27.83
CA MET A 187 -4.86 24.28 27.81
C MET A 187 -3.55 24.72 27.11
N ILE A 188 -3.21 26.00 27.25
CA ILE A 188 -2.25 26.75 26.41
C ILE A 188 -0.76 26.47 26.70
N ASP A 189 -0.37 25.93 27.85
CA ASP A 189 1.07 25.94 28.23
C ASP A 189 1.88 24.69 27.87
N HIS A 190 1.26 23.59 27.42
CA HIS A 190 1.94 22.34 27.03
C HIS A 190 2.14 22.01 25.53
N PRO A 191 1.41 22.59 24.53
CA PRO A 191 1.43 22.05 23.17
C PRO A 191 2.77 22.17 22.43
N LEU A 192 3.54 23.24 22.68
CA LEU A 192 4.77 23.52 21.93
C LEU A 192 5.92 22.57 22.28
N ALA A 193 6.04 22.17 23.54
CA ALA A 193 7.00 21.15 23.96
C ALA A 193 6.66 19.81 23.30
N THR A 194 5.40 19.39 23.42
CA THR A 194 4.90 18.12 22.89
C THR A 194 5.22 17.88 21.42
N PHE A 195 5.11 18.92 20.58
CA PHE A 195 5.38 18.74 19.17
C PHE A 195 6.87 18.73 18.79
N ALA A 196 7.72 19.49 19.50
CA ALA A 196 9.16 19.39 19.34
C ALA A 196 9.65 18.00 19.79
N ASP A 197 9.08 17.50 20.89
CA ASP A 197 9.34 16.16 21.41
C ASP A 197 8.91 15.08 20.39
N ILE A 198 7.75 15.23 19.75
CA ILE A 198 7.31 14.34 18.66
C ILE A 198 8.26 14.39 17.47
N ALA A 199 8.74 15.58 17.08
CA ALA A 199 9.65 15.72 15.96
C ALA A 199 11.00 15.04 16.25
N HIS A 200 11.55 15.24 17.45
CA HIS A 200 12.76 14.56 17.90
C HIS A 200 12.57 13.05 17.99
N LEU A 201 11.48 12.60 18.61
CA LEU A 201 11.13 11.18 18.69
C LEU A 201 10.98 10.59 17.29
N GLN A 202 10.34 11.30 16.35
CA GLN A 202 10.27 10.87 14.97
C GLN A 202 11.66 10.70 14.39
N GLU A 203 12.52 11.72 14.43
CA GLU A 203 13.88 11.67 13.85
C GLU A 203 14.71 10.51 14.42
N ASP A 204 14.72 10.31 15.73
CA ASP A 204 15.43 9.21 16.39
C ASP A 204 14.88 7.85 15.94
N MET A 205 13.56 7.72 15.85
CA MET A 205 12.92 6.48 15.40
C MET A 205 13.10 6.26 13.89
N VAL A 206 13.08 7.29 13.04
CA VAL A 206 13.22 7.17 11.58
C VAL A 206 14.55 6.54 11.25
N ASP A 207 15.64 7.10 11.77
CA ASP A 207 16.98 6.68 11.39
C ASP A 207 17.23 5.22 11.76
N ASP A 208 16.86 4.85 12.99
CA ASP A 208 17.07 3.51 13.51
C ASP A 208 16.14 2.48 12.86
N LEU A 209 14.86 2.83 12.65
CA LEU A 209 13.90 1.94 12.00
C LEU A 209 14.15 1.81 10.50
N THR A 210 14.61 2.88 9.83
CA THR A 210 14.98 2.84 8.41
C THR A 210 16.19 1.95 8.20
N LYS A 211 17.26 2.10 8.99
CA LYS A 211 18.44 1.21 8.94
C LYS A 211 18.03 -0.25 9.18
N ALA A 212 17.14 -0.48 10.15
CA ALA A 212 16.66 -1.82 10.47
C ALA A 212 15.76 -2.44 9.38
N SER A 213 15.08 -1.62 8.57
CA SER A 213 14.16 -2.07 7.52
C SER A 213 14.85 -2.57 6.25
N VAL A 214 16.10 -2.19 6.02
CA VAL A 214 16.87 -2.60 4.84
C VAL A 214 17.15 -4.11 4.86
N HIS A 215 17.15 -4.75 6.04
CA HIS A 215 17.51 -6.16 6.19
C HIS A 215 16.28 -7.07 6.23
N ARG A 216 15.90 -7.59 5.06
CA ARG A 216 14.84 -8.60 4.95
C ARG A 216 15.35 -10.00 5.24
N HIS A 217 15.10 -10.46 6.46
CA HIS A 217 15.30 -11.85 6.86
C HIS A 217 14.01 -12.39 7.49
N PRO A 218 13.08 -12.93 6.69
CA PRO A 218 11.85 -13.50 7.22
C PRO A 218 12.20 -14.67 8.14
N GLY A 219 11.73 -14.57 9.38
CA GLY A 219 11.98 -15.57 10.41
C GLY A 219 10.97 -15.47 11.55
N PRO A 220 10.87 -16.49 12.40
CA PRO A 220 10.10 -16.40 13.63
C PRO A 220 10.68 -15.29 14.50
N LEU A 221 9.81 -14.46 15.09
CA LEU A 221 10.24 -13.55 16.14
C LEU A 221 10.48 -14.37 17.41
N LYS A 222 11.66 -14.19 18.02
CA LYS A 222 11.88 -14.72 19.37
C LYS A 222 11.00 -13.93 20.34
N GLU A 223 10.38 -14.61 21.30
CA GLU A 223 9.49 -13.98 22.29
C GLU A 223 10.16 -12.81 23.03
N GLU A 224 11.45 -12.92 23.32
CA GLU A 224 12.29 -11.89 23.95
C GLU A 224 12.41 -10.58 23.14
N ALA A 225 12.08 -10.62 21.85
CA ALA A 225 12.16 -9.47 20.96
C ALA A 225 10.86 -8.66 20.90
N LEU A 226 9.80 -9.11 21.58
CA LEU A 226 8.51 -8.44 21.62
C LEU A 226 8.39 -7.61 22.91
N TYR A 227 8.26 -6.30 22.75
CA TYR A 227 7.74 -5.41 23.77
C TYR A 227 6.53 -4.65 23.18
N PRO A 228 5.37 -4.63 23.85
CA PRO A 228 5.03 -5.33 25.09
C PRO A 228 5.16 -6.87 24.98
N SER A 229 5.04 -7.59 26.09
CA SER A 229 5.28 -9.04 26.13
C SER A 229 4.34 -9.80 25.16
N PRO A 230 4.70 -11.01 24.69
CA PRO A 230 3.83 -11.80 23.82
C PRO A 230 2.43 -12.04 24.40
N GLY A 231 2.33 -12.14 25.74
CA GLY A 231 1.05 -12.29 26.44
C GLY A 231 0.15 -11.06 26.30
N GLU A 232 0.72 -9.85 26.37
CA GLU A 232 -0.01 -8.60 26.19
C GLU A 232 -0.46 -8.41 24.74
N TRP A 233 0.39 -8.75 23.77
CA TRP A 233 -0.02 -8.79 22.36
C TRP A 233 -1.15 -9.78 22.14
N ASN A 234 -1.06 -11.00 22.67
CA ASN A 234 -2.12 -11.99 22.53
C ASN A 234 -3.44 -11.50 23.14
N ALA A 235 -3.40 -10.94 24.35
CA ALA A 235 -4.58 -10.41 25.02
C ALA A 235 -5.21 -9.25 24.23
N THR A 236 -4.38 -8.35 23.70
CA THR A 236 -4.82 -7.22 22.89
C THR A 236 -5.44 -7.68 21.59
N ILE A 237 -4.76 -8.54 20.84
CA ILE A 237 -5.27 -9.01 19.55
C ILE A 237 -6.53 -9.85 19.73
N ALA A 238 -6.66 -10.61 20.82
CA ALA A 238 -7.88 -11.33 21.15
C ALA A 238 -9.07 -10.39 21.44
N ARG A 239 -8.86 -9.16 21.92
CA ARG A 239 -9.94 -8.15 22.04
C ARG A 239 -10.41 -7.63 20.69
N HIS A 240 -9.51 -7.55 19.71
CA HIS A 240 -9.77 -6.98 18.39
C HIS A 240 -10.07 -8.02 17.31
N THR A 241 -9.89 -9.31 17.60
CA THR A 241 -10.14 -10.41 16.66
C THR A 241 -11.12 -11.44 17.25
N PRO A 242 -12.16 -11.84 16.51
CA PRO A 242 -13.20 -12.73 17.03
C PRO A 242 -12.78 -14.21 17.09
N THR A 243 -11.54 -14.56 16.77
CA THR A 243 -11.22 -15.91 16.28
C THR A 243 -10.87 -16.93 17.35
N GLY A 244 -10.63 -16.54 18.62
CA GLY A 244 -10.20 -17.47 19.67
C GLY A 244 -8.95 -18.30 19.28
N ALA A 245 -8.23 -17.88 18.23
CA ALA A 245 -7.19 -18.65 17.60
C ALA A 245 -5.89 -18.55 18.39
N THR A 246 -5.08 -19.59 18.31
CA THR A 246 -3.70 -19.52 18.79
C THR A 246 -2.91 -18.55 17.92
N VAL A 247 -2.31 -17.56 18.57
CA VAL A 247 -1.55 -16.50 17.90
C VAL A 247 -0.07 -16.84 17.92
N SER A 248 0.57 -16.74 16.76
CA SER A 248 2.03 -16.79 16.63
C SER A 248 2.54 -15.54 15.92
N PHE A 249 3.74 -15.07 16.25
CA PHE A 249 4.29 -13.82 15.71
C PHE A 249 5.35 -14.10 14.64
N ARG A 250 5.27 -13.36 13.54
CA ARG A 250 6.27 -13.33 12.47
C ARG A 250 6.61 -11.89 12.14
N SER A 251 7.84 -11.65 11.73
CA SER A 251 8.20 -10.40 11.08
C SER A 251 9.10 -10.67 9.90
N THR A 252 8.88 -9.92 8.82
CA THR A 252 9.83 -9.84 7.70
C THR A 252 11.01 -8.91 8.02
N HIS A 253 10.90 -8.13 9.10
CA HIS A 253 11.88 -7.14 9.56
C HIS A 253 12.13 -7.30 11.09
N PRO A 254 12.75 -8.41 11.54
CA PRO A 254 12.92 -8.68 12.96
C PRO A 254 13.79 -7.64 13.69
N LEU A 255 14.72 -6.98 12.98
CA LEU A 255 15.49 -5.87 13.54
C LEU A 255 14.59 -4.67 13.81
N PHE A 256 13.67 -4.34 12.90
CA PHE A 256 12.71 -3.26 13.09
C PHE A 256 11.88 -3.48 14.35
N VAL A 257 11.33 -4.69 14.54
CA VAL A 257 10.51 -5.00 15.72
C VAL A 257 11.30 -4.85 17.02
N ARG A 258 12.57 -5.30 17.04
CA ARG A 258 13.44 -5.14 18.21
C ARG A 258 13.75 -3.67 18.50
N THR A 259 14.06 -2.91 17.46
CA THR A 259 14.35 -1.49 17.58
C THR A 259 13.12 -0.73 18.07
N PHE A 260 11.95 -1.02 17.50
CA PHE A 260 10.67 -0.47 17.95
C PHE A 260 10.39 -0.82 19.42
N ALA A 261 10.55 -2.08 19.81
CA ALA A 261 10.39 -2.53 21.19
C ALA A 261 11.34 -1.79 22.16
N ARG A 262 12.61 -1.61 21.78
CA ARG A 262 13.60 -0.85 22.57
C ARG A 262 13.18 0.62 22.73
N LEU A 263 12.86 1.29 21.63
CA LEU A 263 12.48 2.70 21.63
C LEU A 263 11.22 2.91 22.48
N TRP A 264 10.25 2.01 22.38
CA TRP A 264 9.07 2.05 23.23
C TRP A 264 9.40 1.93 24.72
N GLN A 265 10.34 1.06 25.10
CA GLN A 265 10.80 0.94 26.49
C GLN A 265 11.53 2.19 26.98
N GLU A 266 12.33 2.82 26.12
CA GLU A 266 13.13 4.01 26.45
C GLU A 266 12.25 5.25 26.66
N HIS A 267 11.23 5.43 25.83
CA HIS A 267 10.36 6.60 25.80
C HIS A 267 9.08 6.45 26.65
N GLY A 268 8.71 5.22 26.99
CA GLY A 268 7.51 4.91 27.77
C GLY A 268 6.20 5.07 26.98
N GLU A 269 5.08 4.67 27.61
CA GLU A 269 3.78 4.67 26.93
C GLU A 269 3.25 6.07 26.58
N GLY A 270 3.58 7.09 27.37
CA GLY A 270 3.10 8.46 27.13
C GLY A 270 3.62 9.05 25.81
N GLU A 271 4.92 8.92 25.57
CA GLU A 271 5.56 9.40 24.32
C GLU A 271 5.17 8.52 23.12
N ALA A 272 5.04 7.20 23.32
CA ALA A 272 4.51 6.31 22.29
C ALA A 272 3.06 6.67 21.91
N HIS A 273 2.21 7.02 22.89
CA HIS A 273 0.87 7.53 22.63
C HIS A 273 0.89 8.82 21.83
N LEU A 274 1.75 9.77 22.19
CA LEU A 274 1.91 11.03 21.46
C LEU A 274 2.27 10.75 20.00
N LEU A 275 3.18 9.82 19.75
CA LEU A 275 3.58 9.45 18.40
C LEU A 275 2.44 8.80 17.62
N VAL A 276 1.77 7.78 18.18
CA VAL A 276 0.63 7.12 17.52
C VAL A 276 -0.48 8.13 17.23
N SER A 277 -0.78 9.00 18.19
CA SER A 277 -1.78 10.05 18.03
C SER A 277 -1.37 11.08 16.99
N TRP A 278 -0.08 11.41 16.90
CA TRP A 278 0.44 12.29 15.85
C TRP A 278 0.31 11.67 14.46
N TYR A 279 0.65 10.39 14.29
CA TYR A 279 0.39 9.68 13.03
C TYR A 279 -1.10 9.67 12.72
N ALA A 280 -1.95 9.51 13.74
CA ALA A 280 -3.39 9.54 13.58
C ALA A 280 -3.90 10.91 13.09
N VAL A 281 -3.50 11.96 13.80
CA VAL A 281 -3.79 13.34 13.46
C VAL A 281 -3.27 13.69 12.08
N ARG A 282 -2.02 13.33 11.74
CA ARG A 282 -1.41 13.65 10.44
C ARG A 282 -2.11 12.97 9.28
N PHE A 283 -2.53 11.72 9.43
CA PHE A 283 -3.30 11.04 8.40
C PHE A 283 -4.68 11.69 8.24
N ALA A 284 -5.41 11.90 9.34
CA ALA A 284 -6.72 12.56 9.29
C ALA A 284 -6.60 14.01 8.77
N ALA A 285 -5.49 14.68 9.05
CA ALA A 285 -5.18 15.97 8.48
C ALA A 285 -4.78 15.86 7.02
N ASN A 286 -4.09 14.84 6.54
CA ASN A 286 -3.87 14.66 5.10
C ASN A 286 -5.22 14.54 4.36
N PHE A 287 -6.23 13.92 4.97
CA PHE A 287 -7.62 13.95 4.47
C PHE A 287 -8.16 15.39 4.44
N ALA A 288 -7.99 16.14 5.53
CA ALA A 288 -8.44 17.53 5.63
C ALA A 288 -7.54 18.56 4.93
N HIS A 289 -6.35 18.17 4.43
CA HIS A 289 -5.31 19.06 3.89
C HIS A 289 -5.14 18.85 2.38
N ALA A 290 -5.70 17.77 1.79
CA ALA A 290 -5.95 17.73 0.35
C ALA A 290 -6.77 18.95 -0.14
N THR A 291 -7.52 19.59 0.76
CA THR A 291 -8.21 20.88 0.56
C THR A 291 -7.36 22.13 0.89
N LEU A 292 -6.23 22.01 1.59
CA LEU A 292 -5.40 23.14 2.05
C LEU A 292 -4.04 23.31 1.33
N VAL A 293 -3.38 22.24 0.80
CA VAL A 293 -2.07 22.40 0.09
C VAL A 293 -2.26 23.12 -1.25
N ASN A 294 -3.42 22.94 -1.89
CA ASN A 294 -3.62 23.38 -3.27
C ASN A 294 -3.93 24.87 -3.44
N SER A 295 -4.02 25.65 -2.36
CA SER A 295 -4.38 27.08 -2.46
C SER A 295 -3.29 27.96 -3.07
N ASP A 296 -2.03 27.53 -3.10
CA ASP A 296 -0.90 28.41 -3.44
C ASP A 296 -0.37 28.29 -4.88
N SER A 297 -0.73 27.26 -5.68
CA SER A 297 -0.19 27.15 -7.05
C SER A 297 -0.99 26.36 -8.09
N GLY A 298 -2.10 25.72 -7.74
CA GLY A 298 -2.84 24.84 -8.67
C GLY A 298 -3.96 25.54 -9.43
N THR A 299 -4.24 25.07 -10.64
CA THR A 299 -5.52 25.38 -11.32
C THR A 299 -6.68 24.68 -10.59
N GLU A 300 -7.92 25.16 -10.74
CA GLU A 300 -9.12 24.48 -10.19
C GLU A 300 -9.21 23.01 -10.62
N GLU A 301 -8.77 22.70 -11.85
CA GLU A 301 -8.70 21.32 -12.36
C GLU A 301 -7.70 20.45 -11.57
N GLU A 302 -6.56 21.00 -11.22
CA GLU A 302 -5.52 20.31 -10.45
C GLU A 302 -5.98 20.07 -9.01
N GLU A 303 -6.64 21.06 -8.40
CA GLU A 303 -7.26 20.89 -7.09
C GLU A 303 -8.34 19.80 -7.10
N GLN A 304 -9.23 19.80 -8.10
CA GLN A 304 -10.24 18.75 -8.26
C GLN A 304 -9.62 17.38 -8.50
N PHE A 305 -8.55 17.31 -9.30
CA PHE A 305 -7.80 16.07 -9.53
C PHE A 305 -7.24 15.53 -8.22
N HIS A 306 -6.58 16.36 -7.41
CA HIS A 306 -6.04 15.96 -6.12
C HIS A 306 -7.12 15.51 -5.15
N ARG A 307 -8.25 16.24 -5.05
CA ARG A 307 -9.41 15.83 -4.23
C ARG A 307 -9.90 14.45 -4.64
N ASN A 308 -10.17 14.25 -5.92
CA ASN A 308 -10.69 12.98 -6.39
C ASN A 308 -9.66 11.84 -6.24
N HIS A 309 -8.37 12.12 -6.50
CA HIS A 309 -7.29 11.16 -6.32
C HIS A 309 -7.20 10.70 -4.87
N PHE A 310 -7.36 11.64 -3.93
CA PHE A 310 -7.36 11.36 -2.51
C PHE A 310 -8.51 10.43 -2.12
N CYS A 311 -9.67 10.54 -2.75
CA CYS A 311 -10.82 9.65 -2.51
C CYS A 311 -10.66 8.24 -3.10
N ILE A 312 -9.85 8.09 -4.15
CA ILE A 312 -9.63 6.79 -4.80
C ILE A 312 -8.82 5.84 -3.91
N VAL A 313 -7.80 6.34 -3.21
CA VAL A 313 -6.89 5.47 -2.45
C VAL A 313 -7.63 4.72 -1.32
N PRO A 314 -8.39 5.39 -0.44
CA PRO A 314 -9.18 4.73 0.59
C PRO A 314 -10.25 3.80 -0.01
N LEU A 315 -10.84 4.19 -1.14
CA LEU A 315 -11.80 3.35 -1.85
C LEU A 315 -11.17 2.04 -2.31
N TYR A 316 -9.95 2.07 -2.86
CA TYR A 316 -9.25 0.84 -3.25
C TYR A 316 -8.84 -0.02 -2.06
N VAL A 317 -8.44 0.61 -0.96
CA VAL A 317 -8.08 -0.13 0.26
C VAL A 317 -9.31 -0.83 0.85
N ALA A 318 -10.45 -0.15 0.94
CA ALA A 318 -11.65 -0.69 1.56
C ALA A 318 -12.48 -1.59 0.63
N LEU A 319 -12.59 -1.22 -0.65
CA LEU A 319 -13.53 -1.80 -1.61
C LEU A 319 -12.87 -2.18 -2.95
N GLY A 320 -11.54 -2.32 -2.96
CA GLY A 320 -10.75 -2.55 -4.17
C GLY A 320 -11.21 -3.75 -4.98
N ASP A 321 -11.52 -4.88 -4.34
CA ASP A 321 -11.99 -6.08 -5.03
C ASP A 321 -13.29 -5.84 -5.81
N ILE A 322 -14.21 -5.05 -5.25
CA ILE A 322 -15.48 -4.69 -5.91
C ILE A 322 -15.21 -3.74 -7.08
N VAL A 323 -14.38 -2.71 -6.85
CA VAL A 323 -13.98 -1.75 -7.90
C VAL A 323 -13.31 -2.48 -9.05
N PHE A 324 -12.32 -3.34 -8.77
CA PHE A 324 -11.59 -4.11 -9.77
C PHE A 324 -12.47 -5.12 -10.49
N ALA A 325 -13.37 -5.82 -9.79
CA ALA A 325 -14.30 -6.75 -10.43
C ALA A 325 -15.25 -6.02 -11.39
N SER A 326 -15.81 -4.88 -10.97
CA SER A 326 -16.67 -4.06 -11.81
C SER A 326 -15.92 -3.47 -13.00
N TYR A 327 -14.74 -2.88 -12.76
CA TYR A 327 -13.89 -2.32 -13.80
C TYR A 327 -13.46 -3.38 -14.81
N SER A 328 -13.09 -4.57 -14.33
CA SER A 328 -12.74 -5.69 -15.20
C SER A 328 -13.91 -6.17 -16.04
N ALA A 329 -15.12 -6.22 -15.47
CA ALA A 329 -16.30 -6.63 -16.21
C ALA A 329 -16.67 -5.65 -17.34
N ASP A 330 -16.45 -4.35 -17.11
CA ASP A 330 -16.78 -3.29 -18.08
C ASP A 330 -15.68 -3.11 -19.14
N VAL A 331 -14.41 -3.08 -18.72
CA VAL A 331 -13.29 -2.67 -19.56
C VAL A 331 -12.52 -3.85 -20.17
N PHE A 332 -12.52 -5.02 -19.52
CA PHE A 332 -11.74 -6.18 -19.98
C PHE A 332 -12.63 -7.23 -20.64
N PRO A 333 -12.63 -7.34 -21.98
CA PRO A 333 -13.40 -8.37 -22.66
C PRO A 333 -12.89 -9.76 -22.27
N VAL A 334 -13.79 -10.73 -22.14
CA VAL A 334 -13.48 -12.13 -21.75
C VAL A 334 -12.33 -12.71 -22.60
N ARG A 335 -12.25 -12.34 -23.88
CA ARG A 335 -11.18 -12.76 -24.78
C ARG A 335 -9.79 -12.26 -24.34
N ALA A 336 -9.68 -11.01 -23.86
CA ALA A 336 -8.41 -10.46 -23.38
C ALA A 336 -7.85 -11.27 -22.20
N ARG A 337 -8.72 -11.79 -21.32
CA ARG A 337 -8.31 -12.69 -20.23
C ARG A 337 -7.64 -13.97 -20.75
N GLN A 338 -8.20 -14.56 -21.81
CA GLN A 338 -7.63 -15.76 -22.43
C GLN A 338 -6.32 -15.46 -23.16
N ASP A 339 -6.23 -14.32 -23.84
CA ASP A 339 -5.01 -13.88 -24.53
C ASP A 339 -3.87 -13.62 -23.52
N VAL A 340 -4.14 -12.90 -22.43
CA VAL A 340 -3.17 -12.67 -21.34
C VAL A 340 -2.76 -14.00 -20.68
N ARG A 341 -3.70 -14.90 -20.43
CA ARG A 341 -3.39 -16.24 -19.88
C ARG A 341 -2.43 -17.00 -20.80
N THR A 342 -2.68 -16.96 -22.12
CA THR A 342 -1.83 -17.61 -23.12
C THR A 342 -0.44 -17.00 -23.13
N LEU A 343 -0.33 -15.67 -23.09
CA LEU A 343 0.94 -14.96 -22.98
C LEU A 343 1.72 -15.36 -21.72
N VAL A 344 1.07 -15.38 -20.55
CA VAL A 344 1.70 -15.79 -19.28
C VAL A 344 2.22 -17.22 -19.34
N LEU A 345 1.46 -18.15 -19.93
CA LEU A 345 1.89 -19.53 -20.12
C LEU A 345 3.09 -19.63 -21.08
N SER A 346 3.08 -18.84 -22.16
CA SER A 346 4.20 -18.77 -23.10
C SER A 346 5.47 -18.26 -22.41
N VAL A 347 5.38 -17.14 -21.68
CA VAL A 347 6.51 -16.56 -20.93
C VAL A 347 7.05 -17.56 -19.91
N ARG A 348 6.18 -18.22 -19.16
CA ARG A 348 6.56 -19.26 -18.20
C ARG A 348 7.32 -20.41 -18.86
N GLU A 349 6.89 -20.86 -20.04
CA GLU A 349 7.59 -21.93 -20.74
C GLU A 349 8.95 -21.49 -21.30
N THR A 350 9.04 -20.27 -21.84
CA THR A 350 10.32 -19.67 -22.24
C THR A 350 11.32 -19.65 -21.07
N PHE A 351 10.88 -19.21 -19.88
CA PHE A 351 11.73 -19.24 -18.68
C PHE A 351 12.16 -20.66 -18.29
N ARG A 352 11.27 -21.65 -18.44
CA ARG A 352 11.61 -23.06 -18.17
C ARG A 352 12.67 -23.60 -19.11
N LEU A 353 12.56 -23.27 -20.40
CA LEU A 353 13.52 -23.68 -21.40
C LEU A 353 14.89 -23.04 -21.14
N GLU A 354 14.93 -21.76 -20.76
CA GLU A 354 16.17 -21.06 -20.40
C GLU A 354 16.87 -21.71 -19.20
N ILE A 355 16.11 -22.02 -18.13
CA ILE A 355 16.66 -22.72 -16.95
C ILE A 355 17.21 -24.10 -17.32
N ARG A 356 16.55 -24.83 -18.23
CA ARG A 356 17.04 -26.14 -18.71
C ARG A 356 18.31 -25.98 -19.54
N TYR A 357 18.35 -25.00 -20.43
CA TYR A 357 19.52 -24.69 -21.25
C TYR A 357 20.74 -24.41 -20.37
N GLN A 358 20.59 -23.53 -19.38
CA GLN A 358 21.66 -23.21 -18.43
C GLN A 358 22.11 -24.39 -17.56
N ARG A 359 21.22 -25.33 -17.24
CA ARG A 359 21.57 -26.56 -16.50
C ARG A 359 22.22 -27.64 -17.36
N GLY A 360 21.88 -27.70 -18.65
CA GLY A 360 22.40 -28.69 -19.61
C GLY A 360 23.75 -28.28 -20.19
N SER A 361 24.03 -26.99 -20.29
CA SER A 361 25.37 -26.48 -20.59
C SER A 361 26.24 -26.60 -19.33
N LEU A 362 27.23 -27.48 -19.33
CA LEU A 362 28.31 -27.57 -18.32
C LEU A 362 29.20 -26.30 -18.26
N PHE A 363 28.78 -25.20 -18.87
CA PHE A 363 29.37 -23.90 -18.68
C PHE A 363 28.81 -23.31 -17.39
N ARG A 364 29.68 -23.24 -16.37
CA ARG A 364 29.50 -22.37 -15.22
C ARG A 364 29.55 -20.92 -15.73
N LEU A 365 28.40 -20.43 -16.20
CA LEU A 365 28.22 -19.01 -16.48
C LEU A 365 28.23 -18.31 -15.13
N GLU A 366 29.35 -17.66 -14.78
CA GLU A 366 29.29 -16.56 -13.82
C GLU A 366 28.47 -15.45 -14.49
N LEU A 367 27.16 -15.47 -14.25
CA LEU A 367 26.30 -14.32 -14.47
C LEU A 367 26.79 -13.22 -13.53
N ARG A 368 27.76 -12.43 -14.01
CA ARG A 368 27.92 -11.04 -13.58
C ARG A 368 26.69 -10.31 -14.12
N LEU A 369 25.61 -10.36 -13.35
CA LEU A 369 24.55 -9.39 -13.52
C LEU A 369 25.21 -8.02 -13.34
N PRO A 370 24.92 -7.03 -14.20
CA PRO A 370 25.19 -5.63 -13.88
C PRO A 370 24.65 -5.36 -12.47
N ASP A 371 25.22 -4.40 -11.73
CA ASP A 371 24.80 -4.00 -10.39
C ASP A 371 23.35 -3.46 -10.38
N PHE A 372 22.39 -4.35 -10.60
CA PHE A 372 21.00 -4.14 -10.32
C PHE A 372 20.87 -4.39 -8.82
N GLY A 373 20.74 -3.31 -8.05
CA GLY A 373 20.75 -3.32 -6.59
C GLY A 373 19.99 -4.49 -5.94
N ASP A 374 20.43 -4.86 -4.74
CA ASP A 374 20.11 -6.11 -4.01
C ASP A 374 18.62 -6.52 -3.98
N VAL A 375 17.71 -5.56 -4.09
CA VAL A 375 16.25 -5.74 -4.10
C VAL A 375 15.77 -6.66 -5.23
N PHE A 376 16.31 -6.53 -6.44
CA PHE A 376 15.85 -7.32 -7.60
C PHE A 376 16.35 -8.78 -7.52
N ALA A 377 17.59 -8.96 -7.06
CA ALA A 377 18.20 -10.26 -6.86
C ALA A 377 17.49 -11.09 -5.76
N LEU A 378 17.01 -10.44 -4.69
CA LEU A 378 16.29 -11.08 -3.59
C LEU A 378 14.88 -11.54 -3.97
N ASN A 379 14.12 -10.73 -4.71
CA ASN A 379 12.80 -11.11 -5.23
C ASN A 379 12.90 -12.27 -6.23
N TRP A 380 13.93 -12.26 -7.09
CA TRP A 380 14.21 -13.35 -8.02
C TRP A 380 14.51 -14.68 -7.32
N ARG A 381 15.39 -14.70 -6.31
CA ARG A 381 15.71 -15.92 -5.55
C ARG A 381 14.50 -16.50 -4.81
N SER A 382 13.54 -15.66 -4.43
CA SER A 382 12.29 -16.08 -3.76
C SER A 382 11.31 -16.70 -4.75
N ALA A 383 11.14 -16.10 -5.93
CA ALA A 383 10.33 -16.64 -7.02
C ALA A 383 10.86 -18.00 -7.53
N VAL A 384 12.18 -18.14 -7.69
CA VAL A 384 12.83 -19.41 -8.07
C VAL A 384 12.61 -20.49 -7.00
N ARG A 385 12.72 -20.15 -5.71
CA ARG A 385 12.46 -21.09 -4.61
C ARG A 385 10.99 -21.52 -4.54
N ALA A 386 10.05 -20.63 -4.80
CA ALA A 386 8.62 -20.95 -4.87
C ALA A 386 8.31 -21.93 -6.01
N LEU A 387 8.90 -21.70 -7.20
CA LEU A 387 8.76 -22.60 -8.34
C LEU A 387 9.36 -23.99 -8.08
N GLN A 388 10.53 -24.07 -7.43
CA GLN A 388 11.17 -25.35 -7.09
C GLN A 388 10.38 -26.19 -6.07
N ARG A 389 9.62 -25.55 -5.17
CA ARG A 389 8.76 -26.26 -4.20
C ARG A 389 7.57 -26.95 -4.87
N THR A 390 7.10 -26.44 -6.01
CA THR A 390 5.98 -27.03 -6.77
C THR A 390 6.38 -28.28 -7.58
N GLU A 391 7.66 -28.60 -7.70
CA GLU A 391 8.16 -29.73 -8.51
C GLU A 391 8.34 -31.04 -7.74
N LYS A 392 8.16 -31.08 -6.40
CA LYS A 392 8.25 -32.33 -5.64
C LYS A 392 6.86 -32.95 -5.44
N PRO A 393 6.56 -34.14 -6.00
CA PRO A 393 5.32 -34.85 -5.69
C PRO A 393 5.32 -35.29 -4.21
N PRO A 394 4.17 -35.22 -3.51
CA PRO A 394 4.09 -35.65 -2.11
C PRO A 394 4.35 -37.15 -2.02
N ARG A 395 5.36 -37.53 -1.24
CA ARG A 395 5.79 -38.93 -1.05
C ARG A 395 5.02 -39.69 0.04
N ARG A 396 3.84 -39.23 0.48
CA ARG A 396 3.01 -39.99 1.43
C ARG A 396 1.53 -39.87 1.06
N SER A 397 0.83 -41.00 1.15
CA SER A 397 -0.62 -41.13 0.96
C SER A 397 -1.36 -40.13 1.84
N LEU A 398 -2.16 -39.27 1.20
CA LEU A 398 -3.08 -38.37 1.88
C LEU A 398 -4.15 -39.20 2.61
N SER A 399 -4.48 -38.84 3.85
CA SER A 399 -5.56 -39.47 4.61
C SER A 399 -6.93 -39.15 3.98
N PRO A 400 -7.97 -39.96 4.27
CA PRO A 400 -9.33 -39.77 3.75
C PRO A 400 -9.93 -38.37 3.98
N ASP A 401 -9.40 -37.57 4.90
CA ASP A 401 -9.91 -36.23 5.24
C ASP A 401 -9.51 -35.14 4.24
N THR A 402 -8.56 -35.41 3.33
CA THR A 402 -8.18 -34.44 2.27
C THR A 402 -9.20 -34.36 1.13
N LEU A 403 -10.15 -35.32 1.07
CA LEU A 403 -11.21 -35.37 0.05
C LEU A 403 -12.42 -34.45 0.34
N TYR A 404 -12.50 -33.85 1.53
CA TYR A 404 -13.65 -33.00 1.88
C TYR A 404 -13.60 -31.61 1.23
N HIS A 405 -12.41 -31.06 0.97
CA HIS A 405 -12.26 -29.79 0.27
C HIS A 405 -12.57 -29.89 -1.23
N ALA A 406 -12.55 -31.08 -1.84
CA ALA A 406 -12.96 -31.25 -3.23
C ALA A 406 -14.48 -31.20 -3.44
N ARG A 407 -15.28 -31.54 -2.41
CA ARG A 407 -16.75 -31.60 -2.51
C ARG A 407 -17.49 -30.29 -2.19
N LEU A 408 -16.88 -29.37 -1.45
CA LEU A 408 -17.49 -28.03 -1.28
C LEU A 408 -17.43 -27.18 -2.56
N PHE A 409 -16.55 -27.53 -3.51
CA PHE A 409 -16.46 -26.88 -4.83
C PHE A 409 -17.43 -27.43 -5.88
N GLU A 410 -18.21 -28.48 -5.57
CA GLU A 410 -19.22 -29.05 -6.49
C GLU A 410 -20.60 -28.38 -6.39
N THR A 411 -20.84 -27.51 -5.39
CA THR A 411 -22.16 -26.86 -5.17
C THR A 411 -22.25 -25.39 -5.59
N MET A 412 -21.19 -24.79 -6.16
CA MET A 412 -21.24 -23.42 -6.71
C MET A 412 -20.61 -23.32 -8.11
N PRO A 413 -21.39 -23.49 -9.19
CA PRO A 413 -20.85 -23.49 -10.56
C PRO A 413 -20.27 -22.16 -11.05
N LYS A 414 -20.50 -21.03 -10.35
CA LYS A 414 -20.16 -19.68 -10.83
C LYS A 414 -18.89 -19.05 -10.24
N LEU A 415 -18.25 -19.66 -9.23
CA LEU A 415 -17.07 -19.09 -8.56
C LEU A 415 -15.75 -19.82 -8.84
N ARG A 416 -15.80 -20.95 -9.54
CA ARG A 416 -14.60 -21.76 -9.86
C ARG A 416 -13.64 -21.06 -10.83
N ASP A 417 -14.11 -20.05 -11.56
CA ASP A 417 -13.34 -19.37 -12.61
C ASP A 417 -12.68 -18.04 -12.16
N PHE A 418 -12.74 -17.67 -10.88
CA PHE A 418 -12.24 -16.36 -10.42
C PHE A 418 -10.87 -16.37 -9.73
N VAL A 419 -10.33 -17.51 -9.31
CA VAL A 419 -9.14 -17.53 -8.46
C VAL A 419 -7.91 -18.01 -9.22
N LEU A 420 -7.30 -17.11 -10.01
CA LEU A 420 -5.87 -17.14 -10.36
C LEU A 420 -5.46 -15.73 -10.83
N LEU A 421 -5.51 -14.71 -9.97
CA LEU A 421 -4.85 -13.39 -10.17
C LEU A 421 -5.03 -12.41 -8.97
N PRO A 422 -4.57 -12.68 -7.73
CA PRO A 422 -4.32 -11.55 -6.80
C PRO A 422 -2.85 -11.34 -6.44
N ALA A 423 -1.98 -12.35 -6.51
CA ALA A 423 -0.65 -12.24 -5.89
C ALA A 423 0.43 -11.48 -6.72
N ALA A 424 0.14 -11.08 -7.96
CA ALA A 424 1.16 -10.51 -8.87
C ALA A 424 0.95 -9.03 -9.24
N LEU A 425 -0.09 -8.37 -8.70
CA LEU A 425 -0.41 -6.97 -9.03
C LEU A 425 -0.40 -6.02 -7.83
N THR A 426 -0.03 -6.48 -6.63
CA THR A 426 0.33 -5.61 -5.50
C THR A 426 1.70 -4.99 -5.77
N PHE A 427 1.73 -3.91 -6.55
CA PHE A 427 2.91 -3.06 -6.71
C PHE A 427 3.08 -2.15 -5.48
N PRO A 428 4.32 -1.79 -5.08
CA PRO A 428 4.53 -0.87 -3.98
C PRO A 428 3.98 0.50 -4.36
N MET A 429 2.98 0.98 -3.61
CA MET A 429 2.16 2.13 -4.00
C MET A 429 2.82 3.50 -3.82
N TYR A 430 3.99 3.62 -3.20
CA TYR A 430 4.81 4.84 -3.25
C TYR A 430 6.28 4.48 -3.04
N ASP A 431 7.09 4.77 -4.05
CA ASP A 431 8.51 5.01 -3.86
C ASP A 431 8.64 6.55 -3.82
N ALA A 432 8.85 7.10 -2.63
CA ALA A 432 8.99 8.53 -2.43
C ALA A 432 10.48 8.88 -2.47
N GLY A 433 10.89 9.62 -3.50
CA GLY A 433 12.17 10.31 -3.49
C GLY A 433 13.39 9.49 -3.92
N ALA A 434 13.33 8.79 -5.05
CA ALA A 434 14.50 8.77 -5.92
C ALA A 434 14.38 10.00 -6.83
N THR A 435 15.27 10.98 -6.64
CA THR A 435 15.71 11.85 -7.73
C THR A 435 15.80 11.01 -9.00
N THR A 436 14.96 11.33 -9.98
CA THR A 436 15.04 10.85 -11.36
C THR A 436 15.48 9.38 -11.49
N ALA A 437 14.53 8.47 -11.68
CA ALA A 437 14.77 7.19 -12.36
C ALA A 437 15.34 7.35 -13.81
N ALA A 438 15.65 8.58 -14.23
CA ALA A 438 16.47 8.89 -15.39
C ALA A 438 17.99 8.79 -15.13
N ASP A 439 18.45 8.85 -13.87
CA ASP A 439 19.89 8.80 -13.53
C ASP A 439 20.37 7.39 -13.15
N MET A 440 19.48 6.49 -12.69
CA MET A 440 19.82 5.09 -12.44
C MET A 440 20.03 4.23 -13.71
N PHE A 441 19.82 4.80 -14.91
CA PHE A 441 20.12 4.16 -16.19
C PHE A 441 21.40 4.71 -16.85
N GLN A 442 22.22 5.49 -16.12
CA GLN A 442 23.50 6.01 -16.60
C GLN A 442 24.74 5.21 -16.18
N GLU A 443 24.61 4.15 -15.38
CA GLU A 443 25.64 3.11 -15.17
C GLU A 443 25.06 1.72 -15.48
#